data_AF-A0A1V9VCK1-F1
#
_entry.id   AF-A0A1V9VCK1-F1
#
_cell.length_a   1.000
_cell.length_b   1.000
_cell.length_c   1.000
_cell.angle_alpha   90.00
_cell.angle_beta   90.00
_cell.angle_gamma   90.00
#
_symmetry.space_group_name_H-M   'P 1'
#
loop_
_entity.id
_entity.type
_entity.pdbx_description
1 polymer ?
#
loop_
_entity_poly.entity_id
_entity_poly.type
_entity_poly.pdbx_seq_one_letter_code
_entity_poly.pdbx_strand_id
1 'polypeptide(L)'
;MGFEINEKQLRIRYIRVVEKFLTRTISLLKLENFDKELFLKRTLKNYEDMCKSQKVELYSDYYTLLNSFIEKTISFTKNHSESFEDERAILLKEANLLQKEKNKSSYKKDKHKKDKYNDGN
;
A
#
# COMPACT_ATOMS: atom_id res chain seq x y z
N MET A 1 29.58 19.80 -4.51
CA MET A 1 28.26 20.46 -4.54
C MET A 1 27.24 19.44 -4.04
N GLY A 2 26.86 19.52 -2.76
CA GLY A 2 25.92 18.57 -2.18
C GLY A 2 24.54 18.85 -2.76
N PHE A 3 23.94 17.86 -3.43
CA PHE A 3 22.53 17.97 -3.79
C PHE A 3 21.73 17.97 -2.49
N GLU A 4 21.18 19.12 -2.14
CA GLU A 4 20.24 19.24 -1.04
C GLU A 4 19.06 18.30 -1.33
N ILE A 5 18.94 17.25 -0.54
CA ILE A 5 17.96 16.21 -0.79
C ILE A 5 16.58 16.82 -0.54
N ASN A 6 15.84 17.04 -1.62
CA ASN A 6 14.51 17.63 -1.54
C ASN A 6 13.56 16.66 -0.79
N GLU A 7 13.18 17.02 0.43
CA GLU A 7 12.32 16.20 1.31
C GLU A 7 10.99 15.81 0.64
N LYS A 8 10.41 16.72 -0.16
CA LYS A 8 9.20 16.46 -0.92
C LYS A 8 9.44 15.36 -1.97
N GLN A 9 10.59 15.38 -2.66
CA GLN A 9 10.95 14.34 -3.61
C GLN A 9 11.19 12.99 -2.92
N LEU A 10 11.86 12.97 -1.76
CA LEU A 10 12.01 11.75 -0.95
C LEU A 10 10.67 11.17 -0.56
N ARG A 11 9.77 12.01 -0.03
CA ARG A 11 8.43 11.61 0.37
C ARG A 11 7.63 11.04 -0.80
N ILE A 12 7.64 11.70 -1.96
CA ILE A 12 6.97 11.21 -3.17
C ILE A 12 7.56 9.86 -3.61
N ARG A 13 8.88 9.71 -3.58
CA ARG A 13 9.54 8.45 -3.92
C ARG A 13 9.14 7.33 -2.97
N TYR A 14 9.15 7.60 -1.67
CA TYR A 14 8.76 6.63 -0.65
C TYR A 14 7.30 6.20 -0.82
N ILE A 15 6.37 7.15 -0.97
CA ILE A 15 4.94 6.85 -1.26
C ILE A 15 4.81 5.93 -2.49
N ARG A 16 5.53 6.24 -3.58
CA ARG A 16 5.46 5.44 -4.81
C ARG A 16 5.91 3.99 -4.59
N VAL A 17 7.00 3.76 -3.86
CA VAL A 17 7.49 2.38 -3.66
C VAL A 17 6.61 1.57 -2.71
N VAL A 18 6.04 2.21 -1.69
CA VAL A 18 5.09 1.58 -0.75
C VAL A 18 3.79 1.21 -1.47
N GLU A 19 3.24 2.11 -2.29
CA GLU A 19 2.05 1.85 -3.13
C GLU A 19 2.30 0.77 -4.20
N LYS A 20 3.52 0.74 -4.75
CA LYS A 20 3.94 -0.28 -5.70
C LYS A 20 4.04 -1.66 -5.05
N PHE A 21 4.58 -1.74 -3.83
CA PHE A 21 4.57 -2.97 -3.02
C PHE A 21 3.14 -3.44 -2.80
N LEU A 22 2.26 -2.57 -2.29
CA LEU A 22 0.84 -2.87 -2.05
C LEU A 22 0.18 -3.48 -3.29
N THR A 23 0.28 -2.78 -4.42
CA THR A 23 -0.37 -3.18 -5.67
C THR A 23 0.08 -4.59 -6.09
N ARG A 24 1.40 -4.84 -6.08
CA ARG A 24 1.96 -6.14 -6.47
C ARG A 24 1.53 -7.26 -5.52
N THR A 25 1.54 -7.01 -4.21
CA THR A 25 1.13 -8.00 -3.20
C THR A 25 -0.36 -8.34 -3.34
N ILE A 26 -1.23 -7.35 -3.51
CA ILE A 26 -2.67 -7.57 -3.74
C ILE A 26 -2.91 -8.36 -5.03
N SER A 27 -2.21 -8.04 -6.11
CA SER A 27 -2.34 -8.77 -7.37
C SER A 27 -2.04 -10.26 -7.19
N LEU A 28 -1.01 -10.61 -6.41
CA LEU A 28 -0.67 -12.01 -6.13
C LEU A 28 -1.71 -12.69 -5.25
N LEU A 29 -2.20 -12.01 -4.20
CA LEU A 29 -3.25 -12.56 -3.31
C LEU A 29 -4.55 -12.89 -4.06
N LYS A 30 -4.88 -12.09 -5.09
CA LYS A 30 -6.12 -12.20 -5.87
C LYS A 30 -6.04 -13.17 -7.06
N LEU A 31 -4.90 -13.82 -7.30
CA LEU A 31 -4.82 -14.84 -8.35
C LEU A 31 -5.83 -15.97 -8.07
N GLU A 32 -6.55 -16.39 -9.10
CA GLU A 32 -7.52 -17.49 -9.01
C GLU A 32 -6.80 -18.80 -8.66
N ASN A 33 -5.66 -19.05 -9.32
CA ASN A 33 -4.73 -20.13 -9.01
C ASN A 33 -3.64 -19.66 -8.04
N PHE A 34 -4.04 -19.26 -6.83
CA PHE A 34 -3.10 -18.80 -5.81
C PHE A 34 -2.00 -19.84 -5.56
N ASP A 35 -0.75 -19.41 -5.74
CA ASP A 35 0.45 -20.20 -5.45
C ASP A 35 1.16 -19.54 -4.27
N LYS A 36 1.12 -20.23 -3.13
CA LYS A 36 1.75 -19.81 -1.87
C LYS A 36 3.24 -19.56 -2.06
N GLU A 37 3.98 -20.49 -2.65
CA GLU A 37 5.44 -20.38 -2.76
C GLU A 37 5.84 -19.21 -3.68
N LEU A 38 5.11 -19.03 -4.78
CA LEU A 38 5.27 -17.87 -5.63
C LEU A 38 4.93 -16.57 -4.90
N PHE A 39 3.85 -16.55 -4.13
CA PHE A 39 3.44 -15.39 -3.33
C PHE A 39 4.54 -15.00 -2.34
N LEU A 40 5.04 -15.94 -1.54
CA LEU A 40 6.09 -15.73 -0.55
C LEU A 40 7.36 -15.17 -1.20
N LYS A 41 7.85 -15.86 -2.24
CA LYS A 41 9.07 -15.47 -2.97
C LYS A 41 8.96 -14.07 -3.57
N ARG A 42 7.84 -13.77 -4.24
CA ARG A 42 7.65 -12.47 -4.91
C ARG A 42 7.41 -11.35 -3.91
N THR A 43 6.69 -11.61 -2.83
CA THR A 43 6.39 -10.62 -1.79
C THR A 43 7.65 -10.21 -1.04
N LEU A 44 8.48 -11.17 -0.63
CA LEU A 44 9.79 -10.88 -0.02
C LEU A 44 10.67 -10.08 -0.98
N LYS A 45 10.73 -10.47 -2.25
CA LYS A 45 11.52 -9.74 -3.24
C LYS A 45 11.04 -8.29 -3.45
N ASN A 46 9.72 -8.09 -3.49
CA ASN A 46 9.13 -6.76 -3.61
C ASN A 46 9.40 -5.91 -2.36
N TYR A 47 9.42 -6.52 -1.18
CA TYR A 47 9.74 -5.84 0.07
C TYR A 47 11.19 -5.38 0.11
N GLU A 48 12.15 -6.24 -0.26
CA GLU A 48 13.55 -5.85 -0.41
C GLU A 48 13.73 -4.66 -1.35
N ASP A 49 13.04 -4.68 -2.50
CA ASP A 49 13.11 -3.60 -3.48
C ASP A 49 12.49 -2.29 -2.95
N MET A 50 11.44 -2.38 -2.12
CA MET A 50 10.86 -1.22 -1.43
C MET A 50 11.85 -0.64 -0.41
N CYS A 51 12.51 -1.48 0.39
CA CYS A 51 13.47 -1.09 1.42
C CYS A 51 14.74 -0.40 0.88
N LYS A 52 15.02 -0.50 -0.42
CA LYS A 52 16.11 0.27 -1.07
C LYS A 52 15.85 1.78 -1.08
N SER A 53 14.60 2.20 -0.90
CA SER A 53 14.26 3.62 -0.80
C SER A 53 14.38 4.10 0.65
N GLN A 54 14.88 5.32 0.83
CA GLN A 54 14.92 5.96 2.14
C GLN A 54 13.52 6.02 2.74
N LYS A 55 13.37 5.47 3.96
CA LYS A 55 12.12 5.50 4.72
C LYS A 55 11.79 6.94 5.11
N VAL A 56 10.53 7.32 4.94
CA VAL A 56 9.99 8.62 5.35
C VAL A 56 8.71 8.35 6.15
N GLU A 57 8.51 9.10 7.23
CA GLU A 57 7.30 8.96 8.03
C GLU A 57 6.07 9.51 7.28
N LEU A 58 4.96 8.77 7.35
CA LEU A 58 3.70 9.10 6.71
C LEU A 58 2.58 8.93 7.75
N TYR A 59 1.83 9.99 8.01
CA TYR A 59 0.90 10.06 9.16
C TYR A 59 -0.58 10.05 8.82
N SER A 60 -0.99 9.92 7.56
CA SER A 60 -2.42 9.84 7.26
C SER A 60 -2.97 8.46 7.63
N ASP A 61 -4.26 8.40 8.01
CA ASP A 61 -4.96 7.15 8.33
C ASP A 61 -4.70 6.04 7.31
N TYR A 62 -4.75 6.39 6.02
CA TYR A 62 -4.42 5.48 4.91
C TYR A 62 -3.00 4.90 5.00
N TYR A 63 -1.99 5.74 5.23
CA TYR A 63 -0.60 5.27 5.30
C TYR A 63 -0.30 4.53 6.60
N THR A 64 -0.98 4.85 7.71
CA THR A 64 -0.93 4.07 8.94
C THR A 64 -1.45 2.65 8.70
N LEU A 65 -2.63 2.51 8.09
CA LEU A 65 -3.17 1.20 7.70
C LEU A 65 -2.25 0.45 6.73
N LEU A 66 -1.62 1.18 5.80
CA LEU A 66 -0.72 0.59 4.82
C LEU A 66 0.55 0.04 5.45
N ASN A 67 1.12 0.76 6.42
CA ASN A 67 2.26 0.27 7.19
C ASN A 67 1.89 -1.00 7.97
N SER A 68 0.73 -1.02 8.63
CA SER A 68 0.25 -2.23 9.33
C SER A 68 0.02 -3.41 8.39
N PHE A 69 -0.54 -3.19 7.20
CA PHE A 69 -0.68 -4.22 6.17
C PHE A 69 0.67 -4.78 5.72
N ILE A 70 1.68 -3.91 5.52
CA ILE A 70 3.04 -4.32 5.15
C ILE A 70 3.66 -5.17 6.24
N GLU A 71 3.65 -4.69 7.49
CA GLU A 71 4.21 -5.42 8.63
C GLU A 71 3.58 -6.80 8.79
N LYS A 72 2.25 -6.87 8.67
CA LYS A 72 1.51 -8.14 8.74
C LYS A 72 1.83 -9.06 7.57
N THR A 73 1.88 -8.53 6.35
CA THR A 73 2.28 -9.29 5.16
C THR A 73 3.65 -9.93 5.38
N ILE A 74 4.63 -9.16 5.84
CA ILE A 74 5.99 -9.67 6.08
C ILE A 74 6.03 -10.67 7.24
N SER A 75 5.25 -10.43 8.30
CA SER A 75 5.10 -11.41 9.39
C SER A 75 4.58 -12.74 8.86
N PHE A 76 3.50 -12.73 8.06
CA PHE A 76 2.98 -13.94 7.43
C PHE A 76 3.95 -14.55 6.42
N THR A 77 4.78 -13.77 5.72
CA THR A 77 5.80 -14.40 4.86
C THR A 77 6.87 -15.17 5.63
N LYS A 78 7.05 -14.91 6.93
CA LYS A 78 8.06 -15.56 7.78
C LYS A 78 7.47 -16.63 8.70
N ASN A 79 6.26 -16.37 9.19
CA ASN A 79 5.53 -17.17 10.16
C ASN A 79 4.14 -17.45 9.59
N HIS A 80 4.04 -18.44 8.71
CA HIS A 80 2.78 -18.87 8.14
C HIS A 80 2.45 -20.31 8.49
N SER A 81 1.16 -20.61 8.45
CA SER A 81 0.61 -21.95 8.38
C SER A 81 1.08 -22.70 7.12
N GLU A 82 0.86 -24.01 7.10
CA GLU A 82 1.17 -24.83 5.93
C GLU A 82 0.33 -24.45 4.71
N SER A 83 -0.99 -24.21 4.91
CA SER A 83 -1.94 -23.91 3.84
C SER A 83 -1.97 -22.44 3.40
N PHE A 84 -1.61 -21.50 4.27
CA PHE A 84 -1.68 -20.06 4.04
C PHE A 84 -3.09 -19.48 3.80
N GLU A 85 -4.15 -20.28 3.99
CA GLU A 85 -5.52 -19.87 3.66
C GLU A 85 -6.04 -18.75 4.59
N ASP A 86 -5.82 -18.88 5.89
CA ASP A 86 -6.24 -17.89 6.88
C ASP A 86 -5.47 -16.57 6.72
N GLU A 87 -4.15 -16.66 6.52
CA GLU A 87 -3.29 -15.51 6.24
C GLU A 87 -3.75 -14.78 4.99
N ARG A 88 -4.03 -15.52 3.91
CA ARG A 88 -4.54 -14.95 2.67
C ARG A 88 -5.88 -14.25 2.89
N ALA A 89 -6.82 -14.86 3.60
CA ALA A 89 -8.11 -14.27 3.91
C ALA A 89 -7.99 -12.97 4.72
N ILE A 90 -7.10 -12.96 5.73
CA ILE A 90 -6.79 -11.77 6.54
C ILE A 90 -6.21 -10.66 5.66
N LEU A 91 -5.21 -10.97 4.84
CA LEU A 91 -4.58 -9.98 3.97
C LEU A 91 -5.55 -9.41 2.93
N LEU A 92 -6.43 -10.23 2.35
CA LEU A 92 -7.47 -9.77 1.44
C LEU A 92 -8.50 -8.86 2.14
N LYS A 93 -8.86 -9.16 3.39
CA LYS A 93 -9.73 -8.31 4.21
C LYS A 93 -9.08 -6.95 4.45
N GLU A 94 -7.80 -6.90 4.80
CA GLU A 94 -7.08 -5.66 5.02
C GLU A 94 -6.90 -4.84 3.73
N ALA A 95 -6.60 -5.50 2.61
CA ALA A 95 -6.55 -4.87 1.31
C ALA A 95 -7.88 -4.16 0.96
N ASN A 96 -9.01 -4.79 1.31
CA ASN A 96 -10.33 -4.17 1.12
C ASN A 96 -10.55 -2.97 2.04
N LEU A 97 -10.08 -3.01 3.30
CA LEU A 97 -10.14 -1.86 4.21
C LEU A 97 -9.29 -0.69 3.69
N LEU A 98 -8.09 -0.96 3.20
CA LEU A 98 -7.22 0.04 2.56
C LEU A 98 -7.90 0.71 1.37
N GLN A 99 -8.55 -0.08 0.50
CA GLN A 99 -9.27 0.45 -0.65
C GLN A 99 -10.42 1.36 -0.22
N LYS A 100 -11.17 0.99 0.83
CA LYS A 100 -12.25 1.82 1.38
C LYS A 100 -11.73 3.15 1.91
N GLU A 101 -10.63 3.15 2.67
CA GLU A 101 -10.05 4.38 3.21
C GLU A 101 -9.48 5.28 2.08
N LYS A 102 -8.82 4.68 1.08
CA LYS A 102 -8.35 5.40 -0.11
C LYS A 102 -9.49 6.11 -0.83
N ASN A 103 -10.61 5.41 -1.01
CA ASN A 103 -11.81 5.96 -1.66
C ASN A 103 -12.48 7.07 -0.84
N LYS A 104 -12.55 6.93 0.50
CA LYS A 104 -13.10 7.96 1.40
C LYS A 104 -12.36 9.29 1.29
N SER A 105 -11.03 9.24 1.18
CA SER A 105 -10.20 10.45 1.00
C SER A 105 -10.41 11.14 -0.35
N SER A 106 -10.81 10.37 -1.38
CA SER A 106 -11.09 10.87 -2.74
C SER A 106 -12.50 11.44 -2.84
N TYR A 107 -13.51 10.74 -2.29
CA TYR A 107 -14.91 11.17 -2.29
C TYR A 107 -15.12 12.54 -1.64
N LYS A 108 -14.44 12.81 -0.51
CA LYS A 108 -14.48 14.14 0.13
C LYS A 108 -13.98 15.25 -0.81
N LYS A 109 -12.99 14.98 -1.66
CA LYS A 109 -12.44 15.98 -2.60
C LYS A 109 -13.39 16.25 -3.77
N ASP A 110 -14.04 15.21 -4.29
CA ASP A 110 -14.96 15.36 -5.43
C ASP A 110 -16.25 16.09 -5.05
N LYS A 111 -16.76 15.93 -3.82
CA LYS A 111 -17.94 16.67 -3.33
C LYS A 111 -17.74 18.19 -3.38
N HIS A 112 -16.56 18.69 -3.01
CA HIS A 112 -16.24 20.12 -3.01
C HIS A 112 -15.81 20.67 -4.38
N LYS A 113 -15.76 19.82 -5.41
CA LYS A 113 -15.37 20.23 -6.77
C LYS A 113 -16.53 20.91 -7.52
N LYS A 114 -17.78 20.61 -7.12
CA LYS A 114 -19.00 21.18 -7.73
C LYS A 114 -19.43 22.52 -7.12
N ASP A 115 -18.97 22.86 -5.92
CA ASP A 115 -19.34 24.11 -5.22
C ASP A 115 -18.57 25.35 -5.72
N LYS A 116 -17.71 25.24 -6.75
CA LYS A 116 -16.86 26.33 -7.24
C LYS A 116 -17.36 27.07 -8.49
N TYR A 117 -18.56 26.76 -8.99
CA TYR A 117 -19.14 27.50 -10.12
C TYR A 117 -20.52 28.03 -9.76
N ASN A 118 -20.53 29.24 -9.20
CA ASN A 118 -21.66 30.16 -9.29
C ASN A 118 -21.09 31.49 -9.76
N ASP A 119 -20.61 31.53 -11.00
CA ASP A 119 -20.36 32.79 -11.69
C ASP A 119 -21.72 33.41 -11.96
N GLY A 120 -21.99 34.51 -11.25
CA GLY A 120 -23.27 35.20 -11.25
C GLY A 120 -23.77 35.55 -12.65
N ASN A 121 -25.06 35.30 -12.86
CA ASN A 121 -25.86 35.95 -13.89
C ASN A 121 -26.35 37.31 -13.39
#